data_AF-A0AAW8B807-F1
#
_entry.id   AF-A0AAW8B807-F1
#
_cell.length_a   1.000
_cell.length_b   1.000
_cell.length_c   1.000
_cell.angle_alpha   90.00
_cell.angle_beta   90.00
_cell.angle_gamma   90.00
#
_symmetry.space_group_name_H-M   'P 1'
#
loop_
_entity.id
_entity.type
_entity.pdbx_description
1 polymer ?
#
loop_
_entity_poly.entity_id
_entity_poly.type
_entity_poly.pdbx_seq_one_letter_code
_entity_poly.pdbx_strand_id
1 'polypeptide(L)' 'MKSFVIMPFSKEFDDIYQLGIKETAKNEKVTAYRLDEELFEEGMLVKIYKEIENSDFIIADLSNKNANVFL' A
#
# COMPACT_ATOMS: atom_id res chain seq x y z
N MET A 1 -5.76 -12.84 5.30
CA MET A 1 -5.81 -12.18 3.98
C MET A 1 -4.89 -10.96 4.04
N LYS A 2 -4.09 -10.74 3.02
CA LYS A 2 -3.10 -9.66 2.92
C LYS A 2 -3.45 -8.74 1.76
N SER A 3 -3.33 -7.44 1.99
CA SER A 3 -3.52 -6.43 0.96
C SER A 3 -2.32 -5.50 0.91
N PHE A 4 -1.72 -5.38 -0.25
CA PHE A 4 -0.72 -4.35 -0.51
C PHE A 4 -1.42 -3.04 -0.87
N VAL A 5 -0.98 -1.94 -0.27
CA VAL A 5 -1.54 -0.61 -0.46
C VAL A 5 -0.59 0.23 -1.29
N ILE A 6 -1.05 0.66 -2.46
CA ILE A 6 -0.30 1.50 -3.39
C ILE A 6 -0.91 2.91 -3.35
N MET A 7 -0.21 3.83 -2.72
CA MET A 7 -0.68 5.20 -2.54
C MET A 7 0.52 6.14 -2.34
N PRO A 8 0.35 7.47 -2.50
CA PRO A 8 1.41 8.41 -2.17
C PRO A 8 1.82 8.32 -0.69
N PHE A 9 3.11 8.52 -0.42
CA PHE A 9 3.68 8.49 0.95
C PHE A 9 3.74 9.89 1.60
N SER A 10 3.18 10.92 0.96
CA SER A 10 3.14 12.26 1.56
C SER A 10 2.25 12.26 2.81
N LYS A 11 2.63 13.06 3.82
CA LYS A 11 1.94 13.13 5.12
C LYS A 11 0.44 13.44 5.03
N GLU A 12 0.02 14.11 3.96
CA GLU A 12 -1.40 14.40 3.69
C GLU A 12 -2.25 13.14 3.53
N PHE A 13 -1.63 11.98 3.25
CA PHE A 13 -2.29 10.68 3.12
C PHE A 13 -2.21 9.82 4.39
N ASP A 14 -1.55 10.28 5.46
CA ASP A 14 -1.35 9.45 6.67
C ASP A 14 -2.68 9.10 7.33
N ASP A 15 -3.61 10.05 7.43
CA ASP A 15 -4.94 9.79 8.01
C ASP A 15 -5.76 8.83 7.13
N ILE A 16 -5.68 8.99 5.81
CA ILE A 16 -6.34 8.08 4.85
C ILE A 16 -5.81 6.66 5.05
N TYR A 17 -4.49 6.52 5.17
CA TYR A 17 -3.84 5.23 5.31
C TYR A 17 -4.10 4.58 6.68
N GLN A 18 -3.87 5.30 7.78
CA GLN A 18 -3.98 4.76 9.13
C GLN A 18 -5.43 4.56 9.55
N LEU A 19 -6.27 5.59 9.40
CA LEU A 19 -7.65 5.59 9.89
C LEU A 19 -8.62 5.02 8.86
N GLY A 20 -8.42 5.33 7.58
CA GLY A 20 -9.29 4.86 6.51
C GLY A 20 -9.01 3.40 6.14
N ILE A 21 -7.77 3.10 5.76
CA ILE A 21 -7.40 1.80 5.20
C ILE A 21 -7.06 0.78 6.30
N LYS A 22 -6.09 1.08 7.17
CA LYS A 22 -5.58 0.11 8.16
C LYS A 22 -6.61 -0.30 9.20
N GLU A 23 -7.33 0.65 9.80
CA GLU A 23 -8.36 0.32 10.79
C GLU A 23 -9.53 -0.48 10.15
N THR A 24 -9.97 -0.11 8.95
CA THR A 24 -11.01 -0.87 8.22
C THR A 24 -10.53 -2.28 7.88
N ALA A 25 -9.32 -2.41 7.33
CA ALA A 25 -8.72 -3.71 7.01
C ALA A 25 -8.62 -4.60 8.26
N LYS A 26 -8.19 -4.05 9.38
CA LYS A 26 -8.09 -4.76 10.66
C LYS A 26 -9.45 -5.29 11.14
N ASN A 27 -10.53 -4.51 11.02
CA ASN A 27 -11.88 -4.94 11.37
C ASN A 27 -12.35 -6.12 10.50
N GLU A 28 -11.96 -6.13 9.23
CA GLU A 28 -12.23 -7.21 8.27
C GLU A 28 -11.21 -8.36 8.31
N LYS A 29 -10.30 -8.38 9.31
CA LYS A 29 -9.24 -9.39 9.47
C LYS A 29 -8.29 -9.47 8.25
N VAL A 30 -8.07 -8.33 7.62
CA VAL A 30 -7.10 -8.13 6.53
C VAL A 30 -5.87 -7.41 7.07
N THR A 31 -4.69 -7.93 6.74
CA THR A 31 -3.43 -7.23 6.97
C THR A 31 -3.15 -6.31 5.77
N ALA A 32 -3.45 -5.02 5.93
CA ALA A 32 -3.07 -3.99 4.95
C ALA A 32 -1.69 -3.41 5.29
N TYR A 33 -0.83 -3.28 4.29
CA TYR A 33 0.54 -2.79 4.46
C TYR A 33 1.01 -1.99 3.24
N ARG A 34 2.01 -1.14 3.46
CA ARG A 34 2.55 -0.20 2.47
C ARG A 34 4.06 -0.37 2.36
N LEU A 35 4.60 -0.01 1.20
CA LEU A 35 6.00 -0.23 0.85
C LEU A 35 7.01 0.43 1.81
N ASP A 36 6.69 1.61 2.33
CA ASP A 36 7.56 2.41 3.20
C ASP A 36 7.61 1.93 4.66
N GLU A 37 6.79 0.93 5.03
CA GLU A 37 6.82 0.32 6.37
C GLU A 37 7.91 -0.74 6.53
N GLU A 38 8.47 -1.22 5.42
CA GLU A 38 9.49 -2.25 5.40
C GLU A 38 10.82 -1.71 4.84
N LEU A 39 11.92 -2.10 5.47
CA LEU A 39 13.24 -1.91 4.89
C LEU A 39 13.49 -3.03 3.87
N PHE A 40 13.99 -2.67 2.69
CA PHE A 40 14.34 -3.61 1.64
C PHE A 40 15.64 -3.20 0.94
N GLU A 41 16.44 -4.19 0.54
CA GLU A 41 17.73 -3.98 -0.13
C GLU A 41 17.62 -4.00 -1.66
N GLU A 42 16.50 -4.50 -2.17
CA GLU A 42 16.24 -4.62 -3.61
C GLU A 42 15.71 -3.32 -4.24
N GLY A 43 15.63 -3.29 -5.58
CA GLY A 43 15.05 -2.12 -6.26
C GLY A 43 13.58 -1.94 -5.92
N MET A 44 13.15 -0.68 -5.72
CA MET A 44 11.76 -0.33 -5.37
C MET A 44 10.72 -1.01 -6.27
N LEU A 45 10.94 -1.02 -7.59
CA LEU A 45 10.05 -1.68 -8.55
C LEU A 45 9.98 -3.19 -8.34
N VAL A 46 11.13 -3.85 -8.10
CA VAL A 46 11.18 -5.30 -7.85
C VAL A 46 10.40 -5.64 -6.59
N LYS A 47 10.57 -4.86 -5.52
CA LYS A 47 9.82 -5.03 -4.28
C LYS A 47 8.31 -4.84 -4.53
N ILE A 48 7.91 -3.80 -5.25
CA ILE A 48 6.49 -3.54 -5.59
C ILE A 48 5.88 -4.74 -6.33
N TYR A 49 6.54 -5.24 -7.38
CA TYR A 49 6.03 -6.40 -8.13
C TYR A 49 5.88 -7.63 -7.22
N LYS A 50 6.84 -7.89 -6.33
CA LYS A 50 6.75 -8.97 -5.35
C LYS A 50 5.58 -8.79 -4.38
N GLU A 51 5.33 -7.58 -3.89
CA GLU A 51 4.21 -7.35 -2.96
C GLU A 51 2.85 -7.46 -3.66
N ILE A 52 2.78 -7.10 -4.95
CA ILE A 52 1.61 -7.34 -5.79
C ILE A 52 1.37 -8.85 -5.95
N GLU A 53 2.41 -9.63 -6.31
CA GLU A 53 2.29 -11.08 -6.50
C GLU A 53 1.96 -11.84 -5.21
N ASN A 54 2.43 -11.37 -4.06
CA ASN A 54 2.24 -12.04 -2.76
C ASN A 54 0.98 -11.61 -2.00
N SER A 55 0.24 -10.62 -2.51
CA SER A 55 -0.99 -10.12 -1.89
C SER A 55 -2.23 -10.83 -2.45
N ASP A 56 -3.25 -10.98 -1.60
CA ASP A 56 -4.54 -11.52 -2.03
C ASP A 56 -5.30 -10.51 -2.91
N PHE A 57 -5.12 -9.22 -2.64
CA PHE A 57 -5.65 -8.11 -3.45
C PHE A 57 -4.86 -6.82 -3.19
N ILE A 58 -5.18 -5.77 -3.96
CA ILE A 58 -4.51 -4.46 -3.90
C ILE A 58 -5.53 -3.38 -3.59
N ILE A 59 -5.13 -2.41 -2.76
CA ILE A 59 -5.84 -1.14 -2.57
C ILE A 59 -4.98 -0.04 -3.19
N ALA A 60 -5.51 0.69 -4.17
CA ALA A 60 -4.78 1.74 -4.86
C ALA A 60 -5.48 3.11 -4.76
N ASP A 61 -4.77 4.14 -4.30
CA ASP A 61 -5.27 5.53 -4.31
C ASP A 61 -4.77 6.29 -5.55
N LEU A 62 -5.68 6.50 -6.51
CA LEU A 62 -5.40 7.13 -7.79
C LEU A 62 -5.79 8.62 -7.85
N SER A 63 -6.19 9.22 -6.72
CA SER A 63 -6.89 10.52 -6.68
C SER A 63 -6.07 11.66 -7.29
N ASN A 64 -4.75 11.69 -7.04
CA ASN A 64 -3.86 12.79 -7.45
C ASN A 64 -3.02 12.48 -8.69
N LYS A 65 -3.37 11.45 -9.49
CA LYS A 65 -2.62 11.05 -10.68
C LYS A 65 -1.11 10.84 -10.41
N ASN A 66 -0.76 10.35 -9.22
CA ASN A 66 0.63 10.12 -8.85
C ASN A 66 1.19 8.94 -9.66
N ALA A 67 2.13 9.21 -10.57
CA ALA A 67 2.71 8.21 -11.49
C ALA A 67 3.23 6.95 -10.79
N ASN A 68 3.73 7.07 -9.56
CA ASN A 68 4.24 5.93 -8.79
C ASN A 68 3.13 4.93 -8.39
N VAL A 69 1.86 5.33 -8.47
CA VAL A 69 0.69 4.47 -8.22
C VAL A 69 0.19 3.82 -9.51
N PHE A 70 0.43 4.41 -10.68
CA PHE A 70 -0.08 3.89 -11.96
C PHE A 70 0.71 2.72 -12.54
N LEU A 71 1.94 2.51 -12.06
CA LEU A 71 2.88 1.43 -12.41
C LEU A 71 2.87 1.01 -13.89
#